data_AF-A0A956CGY9-F1
#
_entry.id   AF-A0A956CGY9-F1
#
_cell.length_a   1.000
_cell.length_b   1.000
_cell.length_c   1.000
_cell.angle_alpha   90.00
_cell.angle_beta   90.00
_cell.angle_gamma   90.00
#
_symmetry.space_group_name_H-M   'P 1'
#
loop_
_entity.id
_entity.type
_entity.pdbx_description
1 polymer ?
#
loop_
_entity_poly.entity_id
_entity_poly.type
_entity_poly.pdbx_seq_one_letter_code
_entity_poly.pdbx_strand_id
1 'polypeptide(L)'
;MRRILGIGTGLWALSLPGVALAAGISDVHVQGSYETGGVIVTLSGASGNESATLEVKGPGDADFKPAHPFVRYDEENLASSLFSLAPGSDYQVRVTLTDPDGVSGENPVSATLSTLAVPALPTPKRTRYVGPGGQDAASAGDSETNPWATLSYALGQAQPGDEIRLLPGTYAPGSLSDVQATADAPIVIRAHDAANRPVIDAGGGATALELYQVSHVVLDGLEITGAGGDADGVGLKLSARVC
;
A
#
# COMPACT_ATOMS: atom_id res chain seq x y z
N MET A 1 -19.45 86.37 32.00
CA MET A 1 -18.29 85.51 31.70
C MET A 1 -18.70 84.05 31.94
N ARG A 2 -18.82 83.26 30.87
CA ARG A 2 -19.24 81.85 30.92
C ARG A 2 -18.07 80.96 31.39
N ARG A 3 -18.28 80.13 32.41
CA ARG A 3 -17.41 78.98 32.72
C ARG A 3 -18.15 77.70 32.31
N ILE A 4 -17.63 77.03 31.29
CA ILE A 4 -18.08 75.72 30.81
C ILE A 4 -17.30 74.69 31.63
N LEU A 5 -18.02 73.86 32.39
CA LEU A 5 -17.46 72.71 33.11
C LEU A 5 -17.72 71.47 32.24
N GLY A 6 -16.66 70.97 31.59
CA GLY A 6 -16.73 69.75 30.81
C GLY A 6 -16.66 68.54 31.74
N ILE A 7 -17.74 67.75 31.79
CA ILE A 7 -17.74 66.42 32.42
C ILE A 7 -17.34 65.44 31.32
N GLY A 8 -16.09 64.97 31.36
CA GLY A 8 -15.62 63.90 30.49
C GLY A 8 -16.19 62.56 30.97
N THR A 9 -17.18 62.02 30.26
CA THR A 9 -17.60 60.63 30.42
C THR A 9 -16.57 59.73 29.74
N GLY A 10 -15.67 59.15 30.53
CA GLY A 10 -14.81 58.06 30.08
C GLY A 10 -15.66 56.83 29.78
N LEU A 11 -15.92 56.57 28.50
CA LEU A 11 -16.53 55.34 28.03
C LEU A 11 -15.45 54.25 28.08
N TRP A 12 -15.43 53.45 29.14
CA TRP A 12 -14.62 52.24 29.20
C TRP A 12 -15.25 51.22 28.24
N ALA A 13 -14.64 51.01 27.08
CA ALA A 13 -14.97 49.90 26.22
C ALA A 13 -14.53 48.61 26.94
N LEU A 14 -15.47 47.97 27.64
CA LEU A 14 -15.31 46.61 28.12
C LEU A 14 -15.29 45.72 26.87
N SER A 15 -14.10 45.32 26.40
CA SER A 15 -13.98 44.27 25.40
C SER A 15 -14.50 42.99 26.03
N LEU A 16 -15.72 42.60 25.70
CA LEU A 16 -16.18 41.25 25.98
C LEU A 16 -15.18 40.30 25.32
N PRO A 17 -14.59 39.33 26.04
CA PRO A 17 -13.79 38.31 25.39
C PRO A 17 -14.66 37.69 24.30
N GLY A 18 -14.17 37.69 23.06
CA GLY A 18 -14.82 36.97 21.99
C GLY A 18 -15.01 35.54 22.46
N VAL A 19 -16.24 35.04 22.43
CA VAL A 19 -16.51 33.63 22.73
C VAL A 19 -15.72 32.85 21.70
N ALA A 20 -14.65 32.18 22.15
CA ALA A 20 -13.90 31.29 21.29
C ALA A 20 -14.86 30.19 20.79
N LEU A 21 -14.81 29.92 19.49
CA LEU A 21 -15.78 29.05 18.83
C LEU A 21 -15.38 27.60 19.05
N ALA A 22 -16.23 26.84 19.72
CA ALA A 22 -16.05 25.41 19.91
C ALA A 22 -16.00 24.67 18.57
N ALA A 23 -14.87 24.02 18.27
CA ALA A 23 -14.70 23.26 17.05
C ALA A 23 -15.42 21.91 17.10
N GLY A 24 -15.83 21.42 15.94
CA GLY A 24 -16.45 20.10 15.76
C GLY A 24 -15.82 19.35 14.59
N ILE A 25 -16.15 18.07 14.44
CA ILE A 25 -15.77 17.27 13.27
C ILE A 25 -16.92 17.32 12.26
N SER A 26 -16.65 17.81 11.04
CA SER A 26 -17.63 17.88 9.96
C SER A 26 -17.55 16.69 9.01
N ASP A 27 -16.36 16.11 8.83
CA ASP A 27 -16.14 14.90 8.04
C ASP A 27 -14.98 14.04 8.58
N VAL A 28 -15.11 12.73 8.40
CA VAL A 28 -14.02 11.76 8.63
C VAL A 28 -13.89 10.90 7.39
N HIS A 29 -12.92 11.24 6.54
CA HIS A 29 -12.60 10.48 5.35
C HIS A 29 -11.58 9.39 5.66
N VAL A 30 -11.90 8.15 5.27
CA VAL A 30 -11.05 6.97 5.48
C VAL A 30 -10.77 6.26 4.17
N GLN A 31 -9.52 5.84 3.98
CA GLN A 31 -9.12 5.09 2.79
C GLN A 31 -8.14 3.98 3.16
N GLY A 32 -8.54 2.72 3.00
CA GLY A 32 -7.67 1.56 3.20
C GLY A 32 -6.91 1.18 1.92
N SER A 33 -5.68 0.70 2.12
CA SER A 33 -4.90 -0.06 1.13
C SER A 33 -4.90 -1.54 1.54
N TYR A 34 -3.89 -2.35 1.20
CA TYR A 34 -3.79 -3.74 1.68
C TYR A 34 -3.44 -3.81 3.17
N GLU A 35 -2.37 -3.15 3.61
CA GLU A 35 -1.85 -3.27 4.98
C GLU A 35 -1.73 -1.91 5.69
N THR A 36 -2.22 -0.84 5.05
CA THR A 36 -2.20 0.52 5.57
C THR A 36 -3.55 1.22 5.35
N GLY A 37 -3.75 2.35 6.00
CA GLY A 37 -4.92 3.18 5.80
C GLY A 37 -4.65 4.65 6.10
N GLY A 38 -5.30 5.56 5.38
CA GLY A 38 -5.30 6.98 5.65
C GLY A 38 -6.58 7.41 6.36
N VAL A 39 -6.47 8.37 7.28
CA VAL A 39 -7.60 9.03 7.93
C VAL A 39 -7.41 10.53 7.81
N ILE A 40 -8.38 11.22 7.22
CA ILE A 40 -8.44 12.68 7.15
C ILE A 40 -9.68 13.13 7.92
N VAL A 41 -9.50 14.13 8.77
CA VAL A 41 -10.57 14.74 9.55
C VAL A 41 -10.68 16.20 9.11
N THR A 42 -11.89 16.60 8.75
CA THR A 42 -12.23 18.00 8.48
C THR A 42 -12.98 18.56 9.67
N LEU A 43 -12.54 19.71 10.16
CA LEU A 43 -13.10 20.42 11.29
C LEU A 43 -14.11 21.47 10.83
N SER A 44 -15.07 21.78 11.70
CA SER A 44 -15.92 22.95 11.60
C SER A 44 -15.62 23.91 12.76
N GLY A 45 -15.53 25.21 12.47
CA GLY A 45 -15.27 26.21 13.51
C GLY A 45 -13.83 26.19 14.06
N ALA A 46 -12.88 25.69 13.27
CA ALA A 46 -11.48 25.61 13.67
C ALA A 46 -10.86 26.99 13.92
N SER A 47 -10.15 27.09 15.03
CA SER A 47 -9.39 28.24 15.52
C SER A 47 -7.87 27.97 15.52
N GLY A 48 -7.46 26.71 15.25
CA GLY A 48 -6.06 26.31 15.07
C GLY A 48 -5.38 25.79 16.33
N ASN A 49 -6.07 25.79 17.48
CA ASN A 49 -5.59 25.22 18.74
C ASN A 49 -6.12 23.80 19.01
N GLU A 50 -6.94 23.26 18.10
CA GLU A 50 -7.53 21.92 18.24
C GLU A 50 -6.51 20.83 17.89
N SER A 51 -6.67 19.70 18.57
CA SER A 51 -5.94 18.47 18.29
C SER A 51 -6.88 17.28 18.28
N ALA A 52 -6.51 16.21 17.58
CA ALA A 52 -7.29 14.98 17.55
C ALA A 52 -6.40 13.78 17.87
N THR A 53 -6.97 12.77 18.52
CA THR A 53 -6.37 11.45 18.67
C THR A 53 -7.07 10.43 17.80
N LEU A 54 -6.32 9.47 17.29
CA LEU A 54 -6.84 8.35 16.52
C LEU A 54 -6.64 7.06 17.32
N GLU A 55 -7.70 6.28 17.43
CA GLU A 55 -7.65 4.90 17.91
C GLU A 55 -8.24 3.97 16.84
N VAL A 56 -7.74 2.74 16.78
CA VAL A 56 -8.18 1.73 15.83
C VAL A 56 -8.47 0.42 16.54
N LYS A 57 -9.53 -0.25 16.11
CA LYS A 57 -9.92 -1.58 16.58
C LYS A 57 -10.04 -2.52 15.38
N GLY A 58 -9.18 -3.54 15.35
CA GLY A 58 -9.16 -4.53 14.28
C GLY A 58 -10.18 -5.65 14.44
N PRO A 59 -10.31 -6.50 13.40
CA PRO A 59 -11.15 -7.69 13.46
C PRO A 59 -10.65 -8.62 14.58
N GLY A 60 -11.52 -8.92 15.54
CA GLY A 60 -11.20 -9.78 16.67
C GLY A 60 -10.47 -9.10 17.84
N ASP A 61 -10.13 -7.82 17.74
CA ASP A 61 -9.63 -7.06 18.88
C ASP A 61 -10.75 -6.84 19.91
N ALA A 62 -10.42 -6.91 21.20
CA ALA A 62 -11.36 -6.58 22.27
C ALA A 62 -11.48 -5.05 22.45
N ASP A 63 -10.37 -4.33 22.33
CA ASP A 63 -10.24 -2.93 22.67
C ASP A 63 -9.69 -2.09 21.50
N PHE A 64 -9.96 -0.79 21.55
CA PHE A 64 -9.32 0.20 20.69
C PHE A 64 -7.87 0.39 21.11
N LYS A 65 -6.97 0.53 20.13
CA LYS A 65 -5.54 0.77 20.34
C LYS A 65 -5.16 2.12 19.77
N PRO A 66 -4.22 2.85 20.40
CA PRO A 66 -3.73 4.12 19.85
C PRO A 66 -3.11 3.92 18.47
N ALA A 67 -3.41 4.83 17.55
CA ALA A 67 -2.81 4.91 16.22
C ALA A 67 -1.81 6.06 16.13
N HIS A 68 -1.29 6.34 14.93
CA HIS A 68 -0.39 7.47 14.74
C HIS A 68 -1.09 8.80 15.03
N PRO A 69 -0.36 9.79 15.59
CA PRO A 69 -0.93 11.08 15.88
C PRO A 69 -1.37 11.79 14.60
N PHE A 70 -2.36 12.66 14.72
CA PHE A 70 -2.76 13.55 13.63
C PHE A 70 -1.73 14.65 13.39
N VAL A 71 -1.52 14.98 12.12
CA VAL A 71 -0.77 16.14 11.66
C VAL A 71 -1.75 17.09 11.00
N ARG A 72 -1.77 18.35 11.45
CA ARG A 72 -2.51 19.42 10.81
C ARG A 72 -1.77 19.87 9.56
N TYR A 73 -2.46 19.95 8.42
CA TYR A 73 -1.86 20.40 7.16
C TYR A 73 -2.51 21.69 6.61
N ASP A 74 -3.66 22.10 7.13
CA ASP A 74 -4.24 23.43 6.93
C ASP A 74 -5.13 23.85 8.12
N GLU A 75 -5.89 24.94 7.98
CA GLU A 75 -6.74 25.48 9.05
C GLU A 75 -7.84 24.52 9.50
N GLU A 76 -8.38 23.71 8.61
CA GLU A 76 -9.57 22.88 8.87
C GLU A 76 -9.25 21.39 8.89
N ASN A 77 -8.09 20.95 8.40
CA ASN A 77 -7.83 19.55 8.14
C ASN A 77 -6.64 18.97 8.90
N LEU A 78 -6.86 17.76 9.41
CA LEU A 78 -5.86 16.91 10.04
C LEU A 78 -5.78 15.57 9.31
N ALA A 79 -4.57 15.02 9.17
CA ALA A 79 -4.33 13.71 8.57
C ALA A 79 -3.57 12.79 9.53
N SER A 80 -3.90 11.50 9.51
CA SER A 80 -3.18 10.43 10.20
C SER A 80 -3.09 9.19 9.30
N SER A 81 -2.29 8.21 9.74
CA SER A 81 -2.05 6.96 9.03
C SER A 81 -2.09 5.75 9.96
N LEU A 82 -2.61 4.66 9.43
CA LEU A 82 -2.66 3.34 10.03
C LEU A 82 -1.69 2.42 9.28
N PHE A 83 -0.97 1.59 10.03
CA PHE A 83 -0.02 0.62 9.50
C PHE A 83 -0.24 -0.72 10.17
N SER A 84 0.37 -1.77 9.62
CA SER A 84 0.28 -3.14 10.15
C SER A 84 -1.16 -3.65 10.23
N LEU A 85 -1.99 -3.27 9.24
CA LEU A 85 -3.33 -3.79 9.09
C LEU A 85 -3.29 -5.13 8.35
N ALA A 86 -4.28 -5.97 8.59
CA ALA A 86 -4.52 -7.17 7.82
C ALA A 86 -5.26 -6.81 6.52
N PRO A 87 -4.87 -7.37 5.37
CA PRO A 87 -5.62 -7.24 4.12
C PRO A 87 -7.04 -7.81 4.20
N GLY A 88 -7.94 -7.26 3.38
CA GLY A 88 -9.33 -7.73 3.23
C GLY A 88 -10.15 -7.70 4.51
N SER A 89 -9.90 -6.72 5.38
CA SER A 89 -10.43 -6.66 6.73
C SER A 89 -11.04 -5.30 7.04
N ASP A 90 -12.11 -5.31 7.83
CA ASP A 90 -12.77 -4.11 8.32
C ASP A 90 -12.23 -3.71 9.70
N TYR A 91 -11.93 -2.42 9.85
CA TYR A 91 -11.44 -1.79 11.06
C TYR A 91 -12.44 -0.72 11.50
N GLN A 92 -12.66 -0.61 12.81
CA GLN A 92 -13.29 0.58 13.37
C GLN A 92 -12.21 1.58 13.74
N VAL A 93 -12.30 2.78 13.20
CA VAL A 93 -11.49 3.92 13.62
C VAL A 93 -12.32 4.84 14.50
N ARG A 94 -11.68 5.41 15.51
CA ARG A 94 -12.29 6.35 16.44
C ARG A 94 -11.41 7.59 16.53
N VAL A 95 -12.01 8.74 16.25
CA VAL A 95 -11.37 10.05 16.33
C VAL A 95 -11.93 10.78 17.54
N THR A 96 -11.06 11.21 18.44
CA THR A 96 -11.45 12.06 19.58
C THR A 96 -10.87 13.45 19.37
N LEU A 97 -11.73 14.45 19.17
CA LEU A 97 -11.34 15.85 19.07
C LEU A 97 -11.14 16.43 20.47
N THR A 98 -10.10 17.26 20.62
CA THR A 98 -9.82 18.05 21.82
C THR A 98 -9.60 19.50 21.41
N ASP A 99 -10.42 20.39 21.96
CA ASP A 99 -10.36 21.82 21.74
C ASP A 99 -10.40 22.54 23.11
N PRO A 100 -9.41 23.39 23.45
CA PRO A 100 -9.44 24.23 24.65
C PRO A 100 -10.69 25.12 24.78
N ASP A 101 -11.29 25.52 23.66
CA ASP A 101 -12.46 26.39 23.58
C ASP A 101 -13.79 25.63 23.62
N GLY A 102 -13.71 24.30 23.70
CA GLY A 102 -14.82 23.36 23.80
C GLY A 102 -15.05 22.59 22.50
N VAL A 103 -15.63 21.39 22.61
CA VAL A 103 -15.95 20.58 21.42
C VAL A 103 -17.44 20.64 21.13
N SER A 104 -17.82 20.87 19.88
CA SER A 104 -19.19 20.83 19.39
C SER A 104 -19.46 19.56 18.57
N GLY A 105 -20.69 19.05 18.64
CA GLY A 105 -21.11 17.86 17.88
C GLY A 105 -20.80 16.52 18.55
N GLU A 106 -20.85 15.44 17.76
CA GLU A 106 -20.50 14.10 18.21
C GLU A 106 -19.00 13.99 18.46
N ASN A 107 -18.62 13.50 19.65
CA ASN A 107 -17.24 13.26 20.01
C ASN A 107 -17.20 12.13 21.07
N PRO A 108 -16.50 11.01 20.83
CA PRO A 108 -15.70 10.70 19.64
C PRO A 108 -16.54 10.32 18.42
N VAL A 109 -16.01 10.60 17.22
CA VAL A 109 -16.60 10.15 15.95
C VAL A 109 -15.98 8.82 15.53
N SER A 110 -16.80 7.87 15.08
CA SER A 110 -16.32 6.57 14.59
C SER A 110 -16.58 6.40 13.08
N ALA A 111 -15.66 5.74 12.39
CA ALA A 111 -15.82 5.37 10.97
C ALA A 111 -15.30 3.94 10.74
N THR A 112 -15.74 3.33 9.63
CA THR A 112 -15.26 2.01 9.20
C THR A 112 -14.24 2.18 8.09
N LEU A 113 -13.03 1.68 8.30
CA LEU A 113 -11.97 1.59 7.29
C LEU A 113 -11.85 0.14 6.83
N SER A 114 -11.97 -0.09 5.53
CA SER A 114 -11.80 -1.42 4.92
C SER A 114 -10.50 -1.50 4.15
N THR A 115 -9.69 -2.52 4.42
CA THR A 115 -8.49 -2.81 3.62
C THR A 115 -8.83 -3.65 2.39
N LEU A 116 -7.97 -3.57 1.37
CA LEU A 116 -8.07 -4.36 0.16
C LEU A 116 -7.67 -5.81 0.44
N ALA A 117 -8.43 -6.78 -0.06
CA ALA A 117 -8.06 -8.19 0.01
C ALA A 117 -6.93 -8.49 -0.98
N VAL A 118 -5.93 -9.25 -0.54
CA VAL A 118 -4.91 -9.78 -1.47
C VAL A 118 -5.62 -10.66 -2.50
N PRO A 119 -5.43 -10.43 -3.81
CA PRO A 119 -6.06 -11.24 -4.84
C PRO A 119 -5.66 -12.71 -4.67
N ALA A 120 -6.66 -13.59 -4.55
CA ALA A 120 -6.43 -15.02 -4.55
C ALA A 120 -6.05 -15.48 -5.96
N LEU A 121 -4.91 -16.16 -6.09
CA LEU A 121 -4.51 -16.74 -7.38
C LEU A 121 -5.37 -17.97 -7.69
N PRO A 122 -5.85 -18.12 -8.94
CA PRO A 122 -6.48 -19.36 -9.39
C PRO A 122 -5.54 -20.55 -9.20
N THR A 123 -6.12 -21.75 -9.02
CA THR A 123 -5.31 -22.98 -8.96
C THR A 123 -4.54 -23.16 -10.27
N PRO A 124 -3.20 -23.36 -10.22
CA PRO A 124 -2.40 -23.59 -11.42
C PRO A 124 -2.87 -24.83 -12.18
N LYS A 125 -2.87 -24.76 -13.51
CA LYS A 125 -3.13 -25.91 -14.39
C LYS A 125 -1.93 -26.85 -14.44
N ARG A 126 -0.73 -26.27 -14.37
CA ARG A 126 0.55 -26.99 -14.38
C ARG A 126 1.51 -26.31 -13.43
N THR A 127 2.19 -27.08 -12.60
CA THR A 127 3.34 -26.60 -11.83
C THR A 127 4.60 -27.06 -12.54
N ARG A 128 5.56 -26.14 -12.70
CA ARG A 128 6.87 -26.37 -13.32
C ARG A 128 7.98 -26.01 -12.36
N TYR A 129 8.99 -26.86 -12.28
CA TYR A 129 10.14 -26.66 -11.40
C TYR A 129 11.36 -26.31 -12.24
N VAL A 130 12.08 -25.28 -11.81
CA VAL A 130 13.29 -24.79 -12.48
C VAL A 130 14.38 -24.65 -11.42
N GLY A 131 15.59 -25.12 -11.71
CA GLY A 131 16.71 -25.15 -10.78
C GLY A 131 18.04 -25.30 -11.53
N PRO A 132 19.11 -24.58 -11.16
CA PRO A 132 20.38 -24.62 -11.90
C PRO A 132 21.04 -26.01 -12.01
N GLY A 133 20.66 -26.97 -11.17
CA GLY A 133 21.10 -28.37 -11.24
C GLY A 133 20.24 -29.28 -12.13
N GLY A 134 19.25 -28.72 -12.82
CA GLY A 134 18.30 -29.45 -13.67
C GLY A 134 18.77 -29.70 -15.09
N GLN A 135 17.82 -30.00 -15.98
CA GLN A 135 18.07 -30.19 -17.42
C GLN A 135 16.95 -29.59 -18.27
N ASP A 136 17.31 -28.90 -19.34
CA ASP A 136 16.36 -28.30 -20.29
C ASP A 136 15.87 -29.34 -21.30
N ALA A 137 14.99 -30.22 -20.84
CA ALA A 137 14.42 -31.31 -21.63
C ALA A 137 12.92 -31.47 -21.38
N ALA A 138 12.19 -32.01 -22.37
CA ALA A 138 10.76 -32.30 -22.25
C ALA A 138 10.43 -33.34 -21.17
N SER A 139 11.39 -34.16 -20.77
CA SER A 139 11.27 -35.14 -19.67
C SER A 139 11.50 -34.56 -18.28
N ALA A 140 11.78 -33.27 -18.17
CA ALA A 140 12.04 -32.56 -16.91
C ALA A 140 11.00 -31.46 -16.66
N GLY A 141 11.08 -30.82 -15.49
CA GLY A 141 10.26 -29.69 -15.12
C GLY A 141 8.96 -30.04 -14.40
N ASP A 142 8.51 -31.30 -14.42
CA ASP A 142 7.29 -31.73 -13.71
C ASP A 142 7.52 -32.10 -12.23
N SER A 143 8.77 -32.14 -11.74
CA SER A 143 9.09 -32.40 -10.34
C SER A 143 10.29 -31.58 -9.84
N GLU A 144 10.31 -31.35 -8.53
CA GLU A 144 11.43 -30.69 -7.83
C GLU A 144 12.75 -31.44 -7.98
N THR A 145 12.70 -32.78 -8.04
CA THR A 145 13.88 -33.64 -8.16
C THR A 145 14.40 -33.79 -9.59
N ASN A 146 13.65 -33.31 -10.58
CA ASN A 146 14.03 -33.31 -12.00
C ASN A 146 13.56 -31.99 -12.65
N PRO A 147 14.09 -30.83 -12.20
CA PRO A 147 13.66 -29.54 -12.68
C PRO A 147 14.25 -29.23 -14.06
N TRP A 148 13.68 -28.24 -14.76
CA TRP A 148 14.37 -27.58 -15.85
C TRP A 148 15.61 -26.83 -15.35
N ALA A 149 16.64 -26.67 -16.18
CA ALA A 149 17.89 -26.05 -15.76
C ALA A 149 17.78 -24.52 -15.73
N THR A 150 17.15 -23.93 -16.74
CA THR A 150 17.20 -22.48 -16.96
C THR A 150 15.84 -21.80 -16.89
N LEU A 151 15.84 -20.55 -16.40
CA LEU A 151 14.67 -19.68 -16.42
C LEU A 151 14.20 -19.44 -17.86
N SER A 152 15.12 -19.16 -18.79
CA SER A 152 14.80 -18.87 -20.18
C SER A 152 14.10 -20.04 -20.88
N TYR A 153 14.52 -21.28 -20.61
CA TYR A 153 13.82 -22.46 -21.12
C TYR A 153 12.40 -22.52 -20.56
N ALA A 154 12.23 -22.34 -19.24
CA ALA A 154 10.92 -22.37 -18.61
C ALA A 154 9.96 -21.31 -19.16
N LEU A 155 10.43 -20.07 -19.35
CA LEU A 155 9.63 -18.99 -19.94
C LEU A 155 9.25 -19.29 -21.40
N GLY A 156 10.15 -19.91 -22.16
CA GLY A 156 9.86 -20.37 -23.53
C GLY A 156 8.83 -21.50 -23.62
N GLN A 157 8.60 -22.24 -22.52
CA GLN A 157 7.58 -23.30 -22.44
C GLN A 157 6.28 -22.84 -21.75
N ALA A 158 6.24 -21.60 -21.26
CA ALA A 158 5.15 -21.11 -20.43
C ALA A 158 3.83 -21.02 -21.20
N GLN A 159 2.75 -21.48 -20.56
CA GLN A 159 1.38 -21.41 -21.07
C GLN A 159 0.45 -20.77 -20.03
N PRO A 160 -0.69 -20.21 -20.46
CA PRO A 160 -1.69 -19.65 -19.55
C PRO A 160 -2.14 -20.65 -18.47
N GLY A 161 -1.99 -20.27 -17.19
CA GLY A 161 -2.30 -21.10 -16.03
C GLY A 161 -1.10 -21.87 -15.46
N ASP A 162 0.10 -21.68 -16.00
CA ASP A 162 1.32 -22.27 -15.46
C ASP A 162 1.79 -21.56 -14.18
N GLU A 163 2.24 -22.35 -13.22
CA GLU A 163 3.04 -21.89 -12.10
C GLU A 163 4.48 -22.40 -12.25
N ILE A 164 5.40 -21.47 -12.47
CA ILE A 164 6.85 -21.71 -12.56
C ILE A 164 7.45 -21.45 -11.18
N ARG A 165 7.89 -22.51 -10.51
CA ARG A 165 8.57 -22.49 -9.21
C ARG A 165 10.07 -22.55 -9.42
N LEU A 166 10.75 -21.47 -9.08
CA LEU A 166 12.20 -21.35 -9.10
C LEU A 166 12.76 -21.88 -7.77
N LEU A 167 13.56 -22.95 -7.85
CA LEU A 167 14.33 -23.47 -6.73
C LEU A 167 15.42 -22.47 -6.31
N PRO A 168 15.92 -22.53 -5.07
CA PRO A 168 17.01 -21.67 -4.63
C PRO A 168 18.21 -21.76 -5.58
N GLY A 169 18.75 -20.61 -5.98
CA GLY A 169 19.86 -20.53 -6.91
C GLY A 169 19.91 -19.21 -7.67
N THR A 170 20.95 -19.05 -8.48
CA THR A 170 21.15 -17.90 -9.36
C THR A 170 20.80 -18.28 -10.79
N TYR A 171 20.00 -17.46 -11.44
CA TYR A 171 19.50 -17.65 -12.79
C TYR A 171 20.00 -16.53 -13.69
N ALA A 172 20.37 -16.90 -14.91
CA ALA A 172 20.63 -15.94 -15.98
C ALA A 172 19.32 -15.23 -16.41
N PRO A 173 19.44 -14.09 -17.12
CA PRO A 173 18.27 -13.32 -17.55
C PRO A 173 17.30 -14.10 -18.42
N GLY A 174 16.02 -13.77 -18.30
CA GLY A 174 14.92 -14.40 -19.05
C GLY A 174 13.94 -13.38 -19.63
N SER A 175 13.19 -13.80 -20.65
CA SER A 175 12.10 -13.02 -21.23
C SER A 175 10.86 -13.89 -21.43
N LEU A 176 9.69 -13.29 -21.18
CA LEU A 176 8.40 -13.86 -21.50
C LEU A 176 7.70 -12.93 -22.47
N SER A 177 7.35 -13.45 -23.64
CA SER A 177 6.76 -12.66 -24.73
C SER A 177 5.52 -13.31 -25.31
N ASP A 178 4.56 -12.46 -25.68
CA ASP A 178 3.37 -12.80 -26.48
C ASP A 178 2.43 -13.88 -25.90
N VAL A 179 2.56 -14.23 -24.61
CA VAL A 179 1.69 -15.22 -23.97
C VAL A 179 0.36 -14.63 -23.53
N GLN A 180 -0.74 -15.26 -23.95
CA GLN A 180 -2.12 -14.82 -23.72
C GLN A 180 -2.68 -15.36 -22.38
N ALA A 181 -2.02 -15.02 -21.28
CA ALA A 181 -2.54 -15.33 -19.94
C ALA A 181 -3.78 -14.48 -19.61
N THR A 182 -4.64 -15.00 -18.72
CA THR A 182 -5.93 -14.39 -18.36
C THR A 182 -6.07 -14.28 -16.85
N ALA A 183 -7.05 -13.52 -16.35
CA ALA A 183 -7.31 -13.43 -14.92
C ALA A 183 -7.59 -14.81 -14.27
N ASP A 184 -8.26 -15.71 -15.00
CA ASP A 184 -8.58 -17.07 -14.52
C ASP A 184 -7.45 -18.09 -14.75
N ALA A 185 -6.48 -17.74 -15.59
CA ALA A 185 -5.31 -18.58 -15.90
C ALA A 185 -4.07 -17.70 -16.05
N PRO A 186 -3.59 -17.08 -14.95
CA PRO A 186 -2.39 -16.27 -14.96
C PRO A 186 -1.16 -17.15 -15.14
N ILE A 187 -0.03 -16.54 -15.49
CA ILE A 187 1.29 -17.18 -15.35
C ILE A 187 1.90 -16.69 -14.04
N VAL A 188 2.24 -17.62 -13.16
CA VAL A 188 2.83 -17.32 -11.86
C VAL A 188 4.29 -17.73 -11.88
N ILE A 189 5.21 -16.78 -11.70
CA ILE A 189 6.64 -17.03 -11.55
C ILE A 189 7.00 -16.73 -10.11
N ARG A 190 7.38 -17.75 -9.35
CA ARG A 190 7.56 -17.61 -7.90
C ARG A 190 8.74 -18.38 -7.35
N ALA A 191 9.22 -17.94 -6.19
CA ALA A 191 10.09 -18.75 -5.37
C ALA A 191 9.39 -20.06 -4.97
N HIS A 192 10.14 -21.17 -5.08
CA HIS A 192 9.74 -22.44 -4.49
C HIS A 192 9.80 -22.38 -2.96
N ASP A 193 10.89 -21.81 -2.43
CA ASP A 193 11.13 -21.59 -1.01
C ASP A 193 11.29 -20.08 -0.74
N ALA A 194 10.33 -19.50 0.00
CA ALA A 194 10.32 -18.07 0.29
C ALA A 194 11.44 -17.61 1.25
N ALA A 195 12.01 -18.54 2.03
CA ALA A 195 13.14 -18.24 2.92
C ALA A 195 14.47 -18.18 2.16
N ASN A 196 14.58 -18.92 1.05
CA ASN A 196 15.78 -19.02 0.21
C ASN A 196 15.44 -18.57 -1.22
N ARG A 197 15.27 -17.25 -1.38
CA ARG A 197 14.78 -16.66 -2.63
C ARG A 197 15.75 -16.92 -3.80
N PRO A 198 15.22 -17.30 -4.98
CA PRO A 198 16.02 -17.37 -6.19
C PRO A 198 16.43 -15.97 -6.65
N VAL A 199 17.65 -15.86 -7.18
CA VAL A 199 18.21 -14.60 -7.68
C VAL A 199 18.24 -14.65 -9.21
N ILE A 200 17.60 -13.69 -9.87
CA ILE A 200 17.75 -13.45 -11.30
C ILE A 200 18.80 -12.35 -11.46
N ASP A 201 19.98 -12.73 -11.95
CA ASP A 201 21.14 -11.84 -12.07
C ASP A 201 21.28 -11.36 -13.51
N ALA A 202 21.19 -10.05 -13.73
CA ALA A 202 21.38 -9.44 -15.03
C ALA A 202 22.83 -9.47 -15.54
N GLY A 203 23.81 -9.78 -14.67
CA GLY A 203 25.21 -9.93 -15.05
C GLY A 203 25.83 -8.67 -15.67
N GLY A 204 25.35 -7.48 -15.29
CA GLY A 204 25.74 -6.19 -15.84
C GLY A 204 24.92 -5.73 -17.06
N GLY A 205 23.97 -6.55 -17.53
CA GLY A 205 23.02 -6.17 -18.59
C GLY A 205 21.89 -5.27 -18.08
N ALA A 206 21.13 -4.68 -19.01
CA ALA A 206 20.08 -3.72 -18.70
C ALA A 206 18.84 -4.31 -18.01
N THR A 207 18.55 -5.60 -18.23
CA THR A 207 17.32 -6.25 -17.74
C THR A 207 17.59 -7.71 -17.39
N ALA A 208 17.16 -8.12 -16.20
CA ALA A 208 17.23 -9.50 -15.72
C ALA A 208 15.96 -10.28 -16.10
N LEU A 209 14.80 -9.64 -16.04
CA LEU A 209 13.52 -10.22 -16.45
C LEU A 209 12.74 -9.23 -17.32
N GLU A 210 12.44 -9.63 -18.56
CA GLU A 210 11.61 -8.84 -19.48
C GLU A 210 10.24 -9.50 -19.68
N LEU A 211 9.18 -8.75 -19.40
CA LEU A 211 7.79 -9.14 -19.69
C LEU A 211 7.29 -8.29 -20.85
N TYR A 212 7.19 -8.87 -22.05
CA TYR A 212 6.91 -8.13 -23.28
C TYR A 212 5.60 -8.54 -23.95
N GLN A 213 4.67 -7.59 -24.07
CA GLN A 213 3.31 -7.80 -24.62
C GLN A 213 2.54 -8.91 -23.89
N VAL A 214 2.73 -9.02 -22.58
CA VAL A 214 2.04 -9.97 -21.71
C VAL A 214 1.10 -9.25 -20.75
N SER A 215 0.10 -9.98 -20.28
CA SER A 215 -0.87 -9.57 -19.25
C SER A 215 -1.09 -10.73 -18.28
N HIS A 216 -1.57 -10.45 -17.06
CA HIS A 216 -1.86 -11.49 -16.05
C HIS A 216 -0.65 -12.39 -15.70
N VAL A 217 0.50 -11.73 -15.46
CA VAL A 217 1.71 -12.37 -14.93
C VAL A 217 1.89 -11.96 -13.47
N VAL A 218 2.19 -12.92 -12.61
CA VAL A 218 2.43 -12.72 -11.19
C VAL A 218 3.88 -13.09 -10.88
N LEU A 219 4.60 -12.17 -10.26
CA LEU A 219 5.96 -12.38 -9.77
C LEU A 219 5.92 -12.40 -8.24
N ASP A 220 6.44 -13.47 -7.62
CA ASP A 220 6.36 -13.63 -6.16
C ASP A 220 7.66 -14.19 -5.55
N GLY A 221 8.18 -13.52 -4.51
CA GLY A 221 9.33 -13.99 -3.75
C GLY A 221 10.67 -14.01 -4.52
N LEU A 222 10.80 -13.28 -5.63
CA LEU A 222 12.01 -13.26 -6.45
C LEU A 222 12.99 -12.15 -5.99
N GLU A 223 14.28 -12.41 -6.11
CA GLU A 223 15.33 -11.38 -6.03
C GLU A 223 15.83 -11.06 -7.44
N ILE A 224 15.99 -9.78 -7.76
CA ILE A 224 16.52 -9.28 -9.03
C ILE A 224 17.75 -8.42 -8.75
N THR A 225 18.87 -8.73 -9.38
CA THR A 225 20.16 -8.07 -9.14
C THR A 225 20.98 -7.88 -10.42
N GLY A 226 22.12 -7.21 -10.28
CA GLY A 226 23.15 -7.12 -11.32
C GLY A 226 22.78 -6.27 -12.53
N ALA A 227 21.69 -5.51 -12.49
CA ALA A 227 21.28 -4.65 -13.59
C ALA A 227 22.24 -3.44 -13.75
N GLY A 228 22.67 -3.17 -14.98
CA GLY A 228 23.56 -2.06 -15.31
C GLY A 228 23.58 -1.76 -16.82
N GLY A 229 24.45 -0.85 -17.25
CA GLY A 229 24.78 -0.70 -18.67
C GLY A 229 24.01 0.38 -19.47
N ASP A 230 22.80 0.76 -19.07
CA ASP A 230 22.01 1.81 -19.76
C ASP A 230 21.52 2.88 -18.76
N ALA A 231 21.24 4.10 -19.23
CA ALA A 231 20.79 5.23 -18.39
C ALA A 231 19.50 4.94 -17.58
N ASP A 232 18.74 3.93 -18.00
CA ASP A 232 17.46 3.53 -17.41
C ASP A 232 17.54 2.26 -16.54
N GLY A 233 18.69 1.58 -16.39
CA GLY A 233 18.88 0.27 -15.74
C GLY A 233 17.76 -0.23 -14.80
N VAL A 234 16.71 -0.85 -15.37
CA VAL A 234 15.45 -1.09 -14.63
C VAL A 234 15.48 -2.42 -13.88
N GLY A 235 16.36 -3.36 -14.23
CA GLY A 235 16.41 -4.72 -13.64
C GLY A 235 15.21 -5.60 -14.00
N LEU A 236 13.99 -5.09 -13.84
CA LEU A 236 12.73 -5.65 -14.29
C LEU A 236 12.09 -4.72 -15.32
N LYS A 237 11.85 -5.19 -16.55
CA LYS A 237 11.19 -4.40 -17.59
C LYS A 237 9.79 -4.95 -17.85
N LEU A 238 8.79 -4.09 -17.68
CA LEU A 238 7.39 -4.40 -17.86
C LEU A 238 6.85 -3.65 -19.09
N SER A 239 6.58 -4.35 -20.17
CA SER A 239 5.89 -3.84 -21.36
C SER A 239 4.55 -4.54 -21.47
N ALA A 240 3.56 -4.01 -20.75
CA ALA A 240 2.21 -4.56 -20.76
C ALA A 240 1.57 -4.42 -22.15
N ARG A 241 0.76 -5.41 -22.52
CA ARG A 241 -0.14 -5.25 -23.67
C ARG A 241 -1.24 -4.27 -23.29
N VAL A 242 -1.45 -3.23 -24.10
CA VAL A 242 -2.61 -2.35 -23.96
C VAL A 242 -3.82 -3.13 -24.47
N CYS A 243 -4.76 -3.41 -23.56
CA CYS A 243 -6.06 -4.01 -23.89
C CYS A 243 -6.95 -3.02 -24.64
#